data_AF-A0A380IER4-F1
#
_entry.id   AF-A0A380IER4-F1
#
_cell.length_a   1.000
_cell.length_b   1.000
_cell.length_c   1.000
_cell.angle_alpha   90.00
_cell.angle_beta   90.00
_cell.angle_gamma   90.00
#
_symmetry.space_group_name_H-M   'P 1'
#
loop_
_entity.id
_entity.type
_entity.pdbx_description
1 polymer ?
#
loop_
_entity_poly.entity_id
_entity_poly.type
_entity_poly.pdbx_seq_one_letter_code
_entity_poly.pdbx_strand_id
1 'polypeptide(L)'
;MEVIKCSNLQKEVQGRALFTIDHLAVQSGQRIGLIGENGAGKSSLLKLFIGEDEEYDGQVLVRSDWAYVPQLKDVSSLSGGEQVLKAVKRALSERAGILFLDEPTANMDEENRRWLIHQLQRYRGTVLVVSHDRYFLNQVVNHIWLLSEQTIHHY
;
A
#
# COMPACT_ATOMS: atom_id res chain seq x y z
N MET A 1 1.74 16.36 9.86
CA MET A 1 3.16 16.28 9.46
C MET A 1 3.21 15.38 8.25
N GLU A 2 3.85 15.82 7.18
CA GLU A 2 4.03 15.02 5.97
C GLU A 2 5.02 13.87 6.23
N VAL A 3 4.58 12.64 5.98
CA VAL A 3 5.37 11.42 6.15
C VAL A 3 5.79 10.81 4.81
N ILE A 4 5.07 11.11 3.72
CA ILE A 4 5.47 10.79 2.34
C ILE A 4 5.29 12.06 1.52
N LYS A 5 6.27 12.39 0.67
CA LYS A 5 6.18 13.46 -0.30
C LYS A 5 6.81 13.03 -1.62
N CYS A 6 6.11 13.30 -2.71
CA CYS A 6 6.59 13.09 -4.07
C CYS A 6 6.47 14.37 -4.88
N SER A 7 7.42 14.61 -5.79
CA SER A 7 7.35 15.73 -6.72
C SER A 7 7.98 15.37 -8.05
N ASN A 8 7.27 15.66 -9.14
CA ASN A 8 7.63 15.36 -10.53
C ASN A 8 8.06 13.88 -10.70
N LEU A 9 7.34 12.97 -10.05
CA LEU A 9 7.66 11.55 -10.08
C LEU A 9 7.23 10.94 -11.40
N GLN A 10 8.14 10.28 -12.11
CA GLN A 10 7.83 9.51 -13.32
C GLN A 10 8.42 8.12 -13.17
N LYS A 11 7.55 7.10 -13.27
CA LYS A 11 7.95 5.70 -13.27
C LYS A 11 7.77 5.13 -14.65
N GLU A 12 8.80 4.46 -15.16
CA GLU A 12 8.76 3.71 -16.40
C GLU A 12 9.05 2.23 -16.15
N VAL A 13 8.51 1.38 -17.02
CA VAL A 13 8.82 -0.05 -17.08
C VAL A 13 9.06 -0.41 -18.53
N GLN A 14 10.23 -0.97 -18.84
CA GLN A 14 10.63 -1.36 -20.20
C GLN A 14 10.47 -0.22 -21.23
N GLY A 15 10.83 1.02 -20.82
CA GLY A 15 10.78 2.20 -21.68
C GLY A 15 9.37 2.72 -21.99
N ARG A 16 8.37 2.33 -21.19
CA ARG A 16 7.00 2.88 -21.24
C ARG A 16 6.65 3.49 -19.90
N ALA A 17 6.05 4.68 -19.93
CA ALA A 17 5.48 5.29 -18.74
C ALA A 17 4.47 4.34 -18.07
N LEU A 18 4.66 4.12 -16.77
CA LEU A 18 3.73 3.38 -15.92
C LEU A 18 2.82 4.35 -15.19
N PHE A 19 3.38 5.38 -14.56
CA PHE A 19 2.65 6.51 -13.99
C PHE A 19 3.49 7.76 -13.83
N THR A 20 2.82 8.91 -13.74
CA THR A 20 3.38 10.21 -13.39
C THR A 20 2.62 10.83 -12.22
N ILE A 21 3.33 11.58 -11.38
CA ILE A 21 2.77 12.29 -10.23
C ILE A 21 3.48 13.64 -10.09
N ASP A 22 2.75 14.72 -10.37
CA ASP A 22 3.29 16.09 -10.25
C ASP A 22 3.62 16.41 -8.78
N HIS A 23 2.63 16.23 -7.89
CA HIS A 23 2.80 16.40 -6.46
C HIS A 23 1.89 15.45 -5.69
N LEU A 24 2.43 14.82 -4.65
CA LEU A 24 1.67 13.96 -3.75
C LEU A 24 2.25 14.06 -2.34
N ALA A 25 1.38 14.13 -1.36
CA ALA A 25 1.77 14.19 0.05
C ALA A 25 0.83 13.34 0.90
N VAL A 26 1.42 12.62 1.85
CA VAL A 26 0.68 11.86 2.87
C VAL A 26 0.97 12.47 4.23
N GLN A 27 -0.10 12.80 4.96
CA GLN A 27 -0.01 13.25 6.33
C GLN A 27 0.01 12.04 7.28
N SER A 28 0.78 12.16 8.37
CA SER A 28 0.80 11.17 9.45
C SER A 28 -0.62 10.86 9.93
N GLY A 29 -0.93 9.57 10.03
CA GLY A 29 -2.24 9.06 10.50
C GLY A 29 -3.31 8.95 9.41
N GLN A 30 -3.02 9.33 8.16
CA GLN A 30 -3.92 9.07 7.04
C GLN A 30 -4.03 7.56 6.76
N ARG A 31 -5.20 7.15 6.26
CA ARG A 31 -5.51 5.77 5.89
C ARG A 31 -5.96 5.77 4.44
N ILE A 32 -5.06 5.39 3.55
CA ILE A 32 -5.21 5.54 2.12
C ILE A 32 -5.45 4.17 1.50
N GLY A 33 -6.54 4.05 0.73
CA GLY A 33 -6.76 2.92 -0.16
C GLY A 33 -6.31 3.25 -1.56
N LEU A 34 -5.34 2.51 -2.09
CA LEU A 34 -4.87 2.63 -3.47
C LEU A 34 -5.57 1.58 -4.34
N ILE A 35 -6.39 2.05 -5.27
CA ILE A 35 -7.16 1.24 -6.21
C ILE A 35 -6.75 1.60 -7.65
N GLY A 36 -7.12 0.74 -8.59
CA GLY A 36 -6.78 0.88 -10.01
C GLY A 36 -6.74 -0.46 -10.70
N GLU A 37 -6.66 -0.46 -12.03
CA GLU A 37 -6.61 -1.69 -12.83
C GLU A 37 -5.35 -2.52 -12.53
N ASN A 38 -5.38 -3.80 -12.91
CA ASN A 38 -4.20 -4.65 -12.83
C ASN A 38 -3.14 -4.15 -13.82
N GLY A 39 -1.90 -4.02 -13.35
CA GLY A 39 -0.82 -3.44 -14.16
C GLY A 39 -0.75 -1.92 -14.16
N ALA A 40 -1.66 -1.21 -13.48
CA ALA A 40 -1.63 0.25 -13.38
C ALA A 40 -0.41 0.79 -12.60
N GLY A 41 0.28 -0.06 -11.81
CA GLY A 41 1.50 0.30 -11.08
C GLY A 41 1.34 0.45 -9.56
N LYS A 42 0.24 -0.04 -8.98
CA LYS A 42 -0.06 0.06 -7.53
C LYS A 42 1.08 -0.49 -6.65
N SER A 43 1.47 -1.75 -6.87
CA SER A 43 2.58 -2.38 -6.16
C SER A 43 3.92 -1.71 -6.46
N SER A 44 4.13 -1.20 -7.68
CA SER A 44 5.34 -0.45 -8.03
C SER A 44 5.45 0.86 -7.25
N LEU A 45 4.32 1.56 -7.03
CA LEU A 45 4.30 2.77 -6.20
C LEU A 45 4.66 2.45 -4.74
N LEU A 46 4.15 1.35 -4.19
CA LEU A 46 4.53 0.90 -2.84
C LEU A 46 6.03 0.60 -2.75
N LYS A 47 6.56 -0.16 -3.71
CA LYS A 47 7.99 -0.52 -3.78
C LYS A 47 8.90 0.69 -3.86
N LEU A 48 8.46 1.71 -4.58
CA LEU A 48 9.16 2.97 -4.70
C LEU A 48 9.17 3.74 -3.37
N PHE A 49 8.07 3.76 -2.61
CA PHE A 49 8.04 4.38 -1.28
C PHE A 49 8.93 3.68 -0.26
N ILE A 50 9.06 2.36 -0.34
CA ILE A 50 9.92 1.59 0.58
C ILE A 50 11.38 1.51 0.10
N GLY A 51 11.71 2.07 -1.06
CA GLY A 51 13.07 2.05 -1.62
C GLY A 51 13.49 0.70 -2.23
N GLU A 52 12.55 -0.21 -2.52
CA GLU A 52 12.83 -1.44 -3.27
C GLU A 52 12.91 -1.20 -4.79
N ASP A 53 12.37 -0.07 -5.26
CA ASP A 53 12.40 0.33 -6.67
C ASP A 53 12.89 1.78 -6.78
N GLU A 54 14.14 1.94 -7.21
CA GLU A 54 14.81 3.24 -7.37
C GLU A 54 14.85 3.71 -8.83
N GLU A 55 14.27 2.94 -9.77
CA GLU A 55 14.25 3.30 -11.18
C GLU A 55 13.09 4.26 -11.47
N TYR A 56 13.26 5.54 -11.14
CA TYR A 56 12.29 6.60 -11.41
C TYR A 56 12.97 7.96 -11.56
N ASP A 57 12.30 8.88 -12.25
CA ASP A 57 12.68 10.30 -12.26
C ASP A 57 11.87 11.07 -11.21
N GLY A 58 12.41 12.19 -10.71
CA GLY A 58 11.76 13.05 -9.74
C GLY A 58 12.28 12.89 -8.31
N GLN A 59 11.44 13.22 -7.33
CA GLN A 59 11.81 13.19 -5.92
C GLN A 59 10.77 12.43 -5.10
N VAL A 60 11.25 11.50 -4.27
CA VAL A 60 10.44 10.80 -3.27
C VAL A 60 11.13 10.91 -1.92
N LEU A 61 10.35 11.27 -0.91
CA LEU A 61 10.82 11.43 0.44
C LEU A 61 9.85 10.75 1.40
N VAL A 62 10.37 9.78 2.17
CA VAL A 62 9.64 9.11 3.24
C VAL A 62 10.29 9.47 4.59
N ARG A 63 9.51 10.03 5.51
CA ARG A 63 9.95 10.61 6.78
C ARG A 63 9.41 9.85 7.99
N SER A 64 9.38 8.53 7.90
CA SER A 64 9.04 7.63 8.99
C SER A 64 9.64 6.26 8.73
N ASP A 65 9.88 5.51 9.80
CA ASP A 65 9.99 4.07 9.69
C ASP A 65 8.72 3.47 9.08
N TRP A 66 8.89 2.36 8.36
CA TRP A 66 7.81 1.69 7.67
C TRP A 66 7.90 0.18 7.84
N ALA A 67 6.75 -0.47 7.77
CA ALA A 67 6.64 -1.91 7.61
C ALA A 67 5.88 -2.21 6.32
N TYR A 68 6.31 -3.24 5.59
CA TYR A 68 5.72 -3.63 4.30
C TYR A 68 5.27 -5.09 4.33
N VAL A 69 4.04 -5.32 3.87
CA VAL A 69 3.54 -6.67 3.57
C VAL A 69 3.36 -6.77 2.06
N PRO A 70 4.24 -7.50 1.36
CA PRO A 70 4.09 -7.70 -0.08
C PRO A 70 2.92 -8.62 -0.38
N GLN A 71 2.44 -8.53 -1.63
CA GLN A 71 1.49 -9.49 -2.15
C GLN A 71 2.15 -10.87 -2.20
N LEU A 72 1.71 -11.78 -1.33
CA LEU A 72 2.22 -13.14 -1.29
C LEU A 72 1.48 -14.00 -2.31
N LYS A 73 2.24 -14.71 -3.14
CA LYS A 73 1.71 -15.73 -4.04
C LYS A 73 1.72 -17.08 -3.32
N ASP A 74 0.78 -17.96 -3.63
CA ASP A 74 0.69 -19.30 -3.07
C ASP A 74 1.87 -20.17 -3.54
N VAL A 75 3.00 -20.14 -2.81
CA VAL A 75 4.21 -20.92 -3.14
C VAL A 75 4.63 -21.85 -1.99
N SER A 76 3.78 -22.08 -0.97
CA SER A 76 4.19 -22.85 0.21
C SER A 76 3.14 -23.86 0.70
N SER A 77 3.54 -24.69 1.68
CA SER A 77 2.69 -25.70 2.35
C SER A 77 1.60 -25.11 3.26
N LEU A 78 1.67 -23.82 3.60
CA LEU A 78 0.61 -23.09 4.30
C LEU A 78 -0.40 -22.55 3.30
N SER A 79 -1.67 -22.43 3.71
CA SER A 79 -2.65 -21.71 2.91
C SER A 79 -2.19 -20.24 2.71
N GLY A 80 -2.47 -19.64 1.55
CA GLY A 80 -2.09 -18.25 1.27
C GLY A 80 -2.56 -17.28 2.37
N GLY A 81 -3.76 -17.49 2.90
CA GLY A 81 -4.32 -16.69 3.99
C GLY A 81 -3.50 -16.74 5.28
N GLU A 82 -2.96 -17.90 5.67
CA GLU A 82 -2.12 -18.03 6.87
C GLU A 82 -0.77 -17.32 6.70
N GLN A 83 -0.19 -17.36 5.50
CA GLN A 83 1.07 -16.67 5.21
C GLN A 83 0.90 -15.15 5.29
N VAL A 84 -0.17 -14.62 4.67
CA VAL A 84 -0.46 -13.18 4.73
C VAL A 84 -0.77 -12.77 6.17
N LEU A 85 -1.57 -13.56 6.90
CA LEU A 85 -1.85 -13.28 8.32
C LEU A 85 -0.58 -13.22 9.16
N LYS A 86 0.36 -14.15 8.97
CA LYS A 86 1.65 -14.16 9.66
C LYS A 86 2.49 -12.92 9.32
N ALA A 87 2.54 -12.55 8.04
CA ALA A 87 3.26 -11.35 7.59
C ALA A 87 2.65 -10.07 8.19
N VAL A 88 1.32 -9.95 8.19
CA VAL A 88 0.64 -8.80 8.79
C VAL A 88 0.85 -8.74 10.31
N LYS A 89 0.76 -9.86 11.02
CA LYS A 89 1.04 -9.92 12.47
C LYS A 89 2.46 -9.42 12.78
N ARG A 90 3.45 -9.81 11.97
CA ARG A 90 4.83 -9.34 12.10
C ARG A 90 4.92 -7.83 11.86
N ALA A 91 4.40 -7.34 10.73
CA ALA A 91 4.45 -5.92 10.39
C ALA A 91 3.75 -5.02 11.44
N LEU A 92 2.60 -5.45 11.99
CA LEU A 92 1.92 -4.73 13.07
C LEU A 92 2.73 -4.68 14.38
N SER A 93 3.54 -5.71 14.65
CA SER A 93 4.38 -5.78 15.85
C SER A 93 5.57 -4.82 15.80
N GLU A 94 6.01 -4.42 14.61
CA GLU A 94 7.11 -3.47 14.40
C GLU A 94 6.72 -2.04 14.81
N ARG A 95 5.42 -1.75 14.91
CA ARG A 95 4.88 -0.44 15.34
C ARG A 95 5.44 0.74 14.55
N ALA A 96 5.75 0.53 13.28
CA ALA A 96 6.23 1.56 12.37
C ALA A 96 5.26 2.76 12.29
N GLY A 97 5.75 3.93 11.88
CA GLY A 97 4.87 5.08 11.64
C GLY A 97 4.09 5.00 10.33
N ILE A 98 4.50 4.13 9.39
CA ILE A 98 3.76 3.83 8.16
C ILE A 98 3.64 2.31 7.96
N LEU A 99 2.45 1.84 7.61
CA LEU A 99 2.19 0.46 7.23
C LEU A 99 1.75 0.40 5.77
N PHE A 100 2.55 -0.25 4.93
CA PHE A 100 2.25 -0.54 3.53
C PHE A 100 1.75 -1.97 3.39
N LEU A 101 0.57 -2.15 2.79
CA LEU A 101 -0.06 -3.46 2.63
C LEU A 101 -0.45 -3.67 1.17
N ASP A 102 0.05 -4.73 0.55
CA ASP A 102 -0.23 -5.04 -0.86
C ASP A 102 -1.12 -6.30 -0.98
N GLU A 103 -2.39 -6.08 -1.30
CA GLU A 103 -3.46 -7.11 -1.34
C GLU A 103 -3.55 -7.97 -0.07
N PRO A 104 -3.64 -7.36 1.14
CA PRO A 104 -3.56 -8.09 2.40
C PRO A 104 -4.78 -8.96 2.70
N THR A 105 -5.87 -8.81 1.96
CA THR A 105 -7.10 -9.61 2.12
C THR A 105 -7.16 -10.80 1.17
N ALA A 106 -6.20 -10.93 0.25
CA ALA A 106 -6.14 -12.04 -0.67
C ALA A 106 -6.09 -13.38 0.09
N ASN A 107 -6.92 -14.33 -0.32
CA ASN A 107 -6.98 -15.68 0.25
C ASN A 107 -7.31 -15.75 1.76
N MET A 108 -7.77 -14.65 2.40
CA MET A 108 -8.23 -14.67 3.79
C MET A 108 -9.67 -15.16 3.90
N ASP A 109 -9.94 -16.00 4.91
CA ASP A 109 -11.30 -16.24 5.37
C ASP A 109 -11.91 -14.99 6.05
N GLU A 110 -13.20 -15.07 6.35
CA GLU A 110 -13.94 -13.96 6.96
C GLU A 110 -13.47 -13.61 8.38
N GLU A 111 -13.01 -14.59 9.16
CA GLU A 111 -12.53 -14.37 10.52
C GLU A 111 -11.24 -13.55 10.50
N ASN A 112 -10.27 -13.98 9.70
CA ASN A 112 -8.98 -13.31 9.53
C ASN A 112 -9.13 -11.92 8.92
N ARG A 113 -10.04 -11.75 7.96
CA ARG A 113 -10.35 -10.42 7.40
C ARG A 113 -10.93 -9.48 8.47
N ARG A 114 -11.89 -9.93 9.29
CA ARG A 114 -12.46 -9.10 10.37
C ARG A 114 -11.41 -8.76 11.43
N TRP A 115 -10.55 -9.72 11.77
CA TRP A 115 -9.42 -9.46 12.67
C TRP A 115 -8.50 -8.37 12.12
N LEU A 116 -8.14 -8.45 10.83
CA LEU A 116 -7.28 -7.47 10.17
C LEU A 116 -7.90 -6.07 10.22
N ILE A 117 -9.18 -5.94 9.85
CA ILE A 117 -9.91 -4.68 9.92
C ILE A 117 -9.83 -4.09 11.34
N HIS A 118 -10.09 -4.90 12.36
CA HIS A 118 -10.03 -4.45 13.75
C HIS A 118 -8.63 -3.98 14.17
N GLN A 119 -7.57 -4.68 13.75
CA GLN A 119 -6.20 -4.26 14.04
C GLN A 119 -5.85 -2.95 13.36
N LEU A 120 -6.19 -2.82 12.07
CA LEU A 120 -5.88 -1.61 11.31
C LEU A 120 -6.64 -0.40 11.86
N GLN A 121 -7.91 -0.54 12.22
CA GLN A 121 -8.69 0.55 12.86
C GLN A 121 -8.04 1.09 14.13
N ARG A 122 -7.26 0.27 14.84
CA ARG A 122 -6.56 0.64 16.09
C ARG A 122 -5.12 1.08 15.87
N TYR A 123 -4.57 0.85 14.68
CA TYR A 123 -3.22 1.26 14.33
C TYR A 123 -3.12 2.79 14.34
N ARG A 124 -2.14 3.34 15.07
CA ARG A 124 -1.98 4.79 15.26
C ARG A 124 -1.15 5.45 14.15
N GLY A 125 -0.41 4.66 13.38
CA GLY A 125 0.39 5.14 12.26
C GLY A 125 -0.45 5.39 11.00
N THR A 126 0.26 5.77 9.95
CA THR A 126 -0.29 5.91 8.60
C THR A 126 -0.49 4.54 7.99
N VAL A 127 -1.58 4.32 7.27
CA VAL A 127 -1.84 3.06 6.55
C VAL A 127 -2.00 3.39 5.07
N LEU A 128 -1.28 2.67 4.22
CA LEU A 128 -1.47 2.75 2.77
C LEU A 128 -1.63 1.33 2.24
N VAL A 129 -2.82 1.03 1.72
CA VAL A 129 -3.22 -0.33 1.36
C VAL A 129 -3.68 -0.41 -0.09
N VAL A 130 -3.12 -1.35 -0.83
CA VAL A 130 -3.62 -1.78 -2.13
C VAL A 130 -4.60 -2.92 -1.89
N SER A 131 -5.83 -2.78 -2.37
CA SER A 131 -6.81 -3.86 -2.28
C SER A 131 -7.91 -3.71 -3.33
N HIS A 132 -8.39 -4.83 -3.85
CA HIS A 132 -9.65 -4.90 -4.59
C HIS A 132 -10.89 -5.17 -3.70
N ASP A 133 -10.71 -5.42 -2.41
CA ASP A 133 -11.81 -5.69 -1.46
C ASP A 133 -12.45 -4.38 -0.97
N ARG A 134 -13.59 -4.02 -1.60
CA ARG A 134 -14.35 -2.81 -1.28
C ARG A 134 -14.88 -2.80 0.15
N TYR A 135 -15.29 -3.96 0.69
CA TYR A 135 -15.79 -4.03 2.05
C TYR A 135 -14.66 -3.69 3.03
N PHE A 136 -13.50 -4.32 2.85
CA PHE A 136 -12.31 -4.03 3.65
C PHE A 136 -11.90 -2.55 3.58
N LEU A 137 -11.79 -1.99 2.37
CA LEU A 137 -11.44 -0.59 2.19
C LEU A 137 -12.40 0.34 2.93
N ASN A 138 -13.71 0.14 2.75
CA ASN A 138 -14.74 0.94 3.41
C ASN A 138 -14.66 0.93 4.95
N GLN A 139 -14.07 -0.11 5.55
CA GLN A 139 -13.92 -0.21 7.01
C GLN A 139 -12.61 0.41 7.53
N VAL A 140 -11.60 0.58 6.67
CA VAL A 140 -10.22 0.89 7.11
C VAL A 140 -9.74 2.25 6.61
N VAL A 141 -10.09 2.66 5.38
CA VAL A 141 -9.47 3.84 4.75
C VAL A 141 -10.38 5.05 4.85
N ASN A 142 -9.78 6.25 4.89
CA ASN A 142 -10.48 7.53 4.89
C ASN A 142 -10.15 8.39 3.65
N HIS A 143 -9.24 7.93 2.79
CA HIS A 143 -8.93 8.51 1.50
C HIS A 143 -8.82 7.40 0.46
N ILE A 144 -9.30 7.66 -0.75
CA ILE A 144 -9.12 6.75 -1.88
C ILE A 144 -8.24 7.42 -2.93
N TRP A 145 -7.22 6.70 -3.35
CA TRP A 145 -6.39 7.05 -4.49
C TRP A 145 -6.70 6.09 -5.63
N LEU A 146 -7.13 6.63 -6.76
CA LEU A 146 -7.32 5.88 -7.99
C LEU A 146 -6.13 6.10 -8.90
N LEU A 147 -5.36 5.04 -9.16
CA LEU A 147 -4.33 5.02 -10.19
C LEU A 147 -4.98 4.57 -11.50
N SER A 148 -5.20 5.54 -12.40
CA SER A 148 -5.84 5.34 -13.70
C SER A 148 -5.19 6.27 -14.72
N GLU A 149 -5.15 5.85 -15.98
CA GLU A 149 -4.59 6.67 -17.07
C GLU A 149 -3.19 7.22 -16.73
N GLN A 150 -2.36 6.40 -16.08
CA GLN A 150 -1.00 6.76 -15.64
C GLN A 150 -0.92 7.89 -14.62
N THR A 151 -2.03 8.29 -13.98
CA THR A 151 -2.05 9.37 -12.97
C THR A 151 -2.80 8.94 -11.71
N ILE A 152 -2.60 9.67 -10.61
CA ILE A 152 -3.31 9.44 -9.34
C ILE A 152 -4.39 10.49 -9.14
N HIS A 153 -5.63 10.03 -8.96
CA HIS A 153 -6.77 10.85 -8.58
C HIS A 153 -7.13 10.62 -7.11
N HIS A 154 -7.44 11.69 -6.38
CA HIS A 154 -7.79 11.67 -4.97
C HIS A 154 -9.30 11.85 -4.77
N TYR A 155 -9.91 11.01 -3.92
CA TYR A 155 -11.31 11.07 -3.50
C TYR A 155 -11.47 11.05 -1.98
#